data_AF-A0A1W9WX60-F1
#
_entry.id   AF-A0A1W9WX60-F1
#
_cell.length_a   1.000
_cell.length_b   1.000
_cell.length_c   1.000
_cell.angle_alpha   90.00
_cell.angle_beta   90.00
_cell.angle_gamma   90.00
#
_symmetry.space_group_name_H-M   'P 1'
#
loop_
_entity.id
_entity.type
_entity.pdbx_description
1 polymer ?
#
loop_
_entity_poly.entity_id
_entity_poly.type
_entity_poly.pdbx_seq_one_letter_code
_entity_poly.pdbx_strand_id
1 'polypeptide(L)'
;MSTVERTRRRFVEGGPENALNERRRPGRERLLNGRQEAILIAEACADPPEGRVRWTMQLLADRIVELGVVESVSDDTVRRILRKTT
;
A
#
# COMPACT_ATOMS: atom_id res chain seq x y z
N MET A 1 -14.30 -3.07 -32.58
CA MET A 1 -13.01 -3.57 -32.03
C MET A 1 -12.02 -3.69 -33.17
N SER A 2 -10.86 -3.05 -33.12
CA SER A 2 -9.79 -3.30 -34.10
C SER A 2 -8.47 -3.41 -33.36
N THR A 3 -8.04 -4.64 -33.07
CA THR A 3 -6.72 -4.93 -32.50
C THR A 3 -5.61 -4.46 -33.45
N VAL A 4 -5.85 -4.56 -34.77
CA VAL A 4 -4.89 -4.17 -35.81
C VAL A 4 -4.63 -2.66 -35.85
N GLU A 5 -5.68 -1.82 -35.78
CA GLU A 5 -5.51 -0.36 -35.77
C GLU A 5 -4.71 0.10 -34.55
N ARG A 6 -5.03 -0.42 -33.36
CA ARG A 6 -4.33 -0.10 -32.11
C ARG A 6 -2.86 -0.51 -32.15
N THR A 7 -2.54 -1.68 -32.69
CA THR A 7 -1.15 -2.14 -32.82
C THR A 7 -0.38 -1.26 -33.81
N ARG A 8 -0.98 -0.90 -34.96
CA ARG A 8 -0.35 0.03 -35.93
C ARG A 8 -0.08 1.40 -35.30
N ARG A 9 -1.05 1.94 -34.56
CA ARG A 9 -0.87 3.22 -33.87
C ARG A 9 0.26 3.17 -32.84
N ARG A 10 0.30 2.14 -31.99
CA ARG A 10 1.38 1.96 -31.00
C ARG A 10 2.77 1.82 -31.65
N PHE A 11 2.83 1.17 -32.81
CA PHE A 11 4.07 1.04 -33.59
C PHE A 11 4.57 2.39 -34.09
N VAL A 12 3.67 3.21 -34.66
CA VAL A 12 4.02 4.56 -35.13
C VAL A 12 4.41 5.48 -33.97
N GLU A 13 3.71 5.41 -32.84
CA GLU A 13 3.91 6.31 -31.70
C GLU A 13 5.10 5.93 -30.81
N GLY A 14 5.52 4.66 -30.75
CA GLY A 14 6.58 4.22 -29.84
C GLY A 14 7.40 3.03 -30.31
N GLY A 15 7.38 2.73 -31.60
CA GLY A 15 8.19 1.70 -32.21
C GLY A 15 7.73 0.27 -31.92
N PRO A 16 8.49 -0.73 -32.39
CA PRO A 16 8.17 -2.15 -32.25
C PRO A 16 8.00 -2.57 -30.79
N GLU A 17 8.85 -2.09 -29.89
CA GLU A 17 8.80 -2.45 -28.47
C GLU A 17 7.47 -2.06 -27.80
N ASN A 18 6.94 -0.86 -28.09
CA ASN A 18 5.66 -0.40 -27.54
C ASN A 18 4.45 -1.07 -28.22
N ALA A 19 4.59 -1.53 -29.46
CA ALA A 19 3.54 -2.24 -30.18
C ALA A 19 3.39 -3.70 -29.73
N LEU A 20 4.53 -4.35 -29.45
CA LEU A 20 4.61 -5.77 -29.12
C LEU A 20 4.46 -6.03 -27.62
N ASN A 21 4.92 -5.12 -26.76
CA ASN A 21 4.90 -5.32 -25.32
C ASN A 21 3.77 -4.54 -24.64
N GLU A 22 3.27 -5.12 -23.55
CA GLU A 22 2.40 -4.40 -22.65
C GLU A 22 3.21 -3.41 -21.79
N ARG A 23 2.68 -2.20 -21.62
CA ARG A 23 3.26 -1.22 -20.71
C ARG A 23 3.16 -1.71 -19.27
N ARG A 24 4.23 -1.50 -18.51
CA ARG A 24 4.23 -1.75 -17.06
C ARG A 24 3.05 -1.02 -16.42
N ARG A 25 2.24 -1.76 -15.65
CA ARG A 25 1.17 -1.22 -14.81
C ARG A 25 1.68 -1.18 -13.37
N PRO A 26 2.38 -0.12 -12.93
CA PRO A 26 2.72 -0.01 -11.52
C PRO A 26 1.41 -0.03 -10.72
N GLY A 27 1.31 -0.94 -9.76
CA GLY A 27 0.17 -0.99 -8.85
C GLY A 27 0.12 0.28 -7.99
N ARG A 28 -0.90 0.37 -7.14
CA ARG A 28 -1.03 1.49 -6.18
C ARG A 28 0.21 1.56 -5.30
N GLU A 29 0.69 2.78 -5.05
CA GLU A 29 1.78 3.02 -4.12
C GLU A 29 1.40 2.57 -2.69
N ARG A 30 2.41 2.24 -1.89
CA ARG A 30 2.20 1.87 -0.50
C ARG A 30 1.69 3.09 0.26
N LEU A 31 0.68 2.87 1.10
CA LEU A 31 0.09 3.91 1.93
C LEU A 31 1.04 4.40 3.03
N LEU A 32 1.84 3.49 3.58
CA LEU A 32 2.81 3.77 4.63
C LEU A 32 4.23 3.65 4.07
N ASN A 33 5.09 4.61 4.42
CA ASN A 33 6.52 4.60 4.15
C ASN A 33 7.28 3.86 5.27
N GLY A 34 8.58 3.60 5.09
CA GLY A 34 9.36 2.82 6.06
C GLY A 34 9.44 3.43 7.46
N ARG A 35 9.42 4.76 7.60
CA ARG A 35 9.39 5.43 8.91
C ARG A 35 8.04 5.24 9.59
N GLN A 36 6.96 5.39 8.84
CA GLN A 36 5.60 5.20 9.34
C GLN A 36 5.34 3.73 9.72
N GLU A 37 5.87 2.77 8.95
CA GLU A 37 5.86 1.34 9.29
C GLU A 37 6.61 1.08 10.60
N ALA A 38 7.77 1.72 10.81
CA ALA A 38 8.52 1.58 12.07
C ALA A 38 7.77 2.10 13.29
N ILE A 39 7.05 3.23 13.15
CA ILE A 39 6.19 3.76 14.23
C ILE A 39 5.05 2.78 14.54
N LEU A 40 4.40 2.21 13.52
CA LEU A 40 3.38 1.18 13.71
C LEU A 40 3.91 -0.04 14.47
N ILE A 41 5.11 -0.52 14.12
CA ILE A 41 5.72 -1.67 14.80
C ILE A 41 6.03 -1.32 16.25
N ALA A 42 6.60 -0.14 16.51
CA ALA A 42 6.90 0.31 17.86
C ALA A 42 5.63 0.37 18.73
N GLU A 43 4.53 0.91 18.20
CA GLU A 43 3.25 0.98 18.92
C GLU A 43 2.67 -0.42 19.17
N ALA A 44 2.75 -1.33 18.19
CA ALA A 44 2.27 -2.70 18.33
C ALA A 44 3.07 -3.52 19.35
N CYS A 45 4.34 -3.16 19.59
CA CYS A 45 5.18 -3.77 20.62
C CYS A 45 4.97 -3.17 22.02
N ALA A 46 4.35 -1.99 22.13
CA ALA A 46 4.07 -1.34 23.39
C ALA A 46 2.80 -1.90 24.07
N ASP A 47 2.55 -1.49 25.31
CA ASP A 47 1.32 -1.85 26.01
C ASP A 47 0.09 -1.21 25.34
N PRO A 48 -1.04 -1.93 25.25
CA PRO A 48 -2.28 -1.38 24.73
C PRO A 48 -2.79 -0.23 25.62
N PRO A 49 -3.56 0.73 25.04
CA PRO A 49 -4.08 1.86 25.78
C PRO A 49 -5.02 1.42 26.91
N GLU A 50 -5.19 2.31 27.90
CA GLU A 50 -5.98 2.04 29.09
C GLU A 50 -7.38 1.50 28.76
N GLY A 51 -7.83 0.50 29.54
CA GLY A 51 -9.10 -0.17 29.33
C GLY A 51 -9.10 -1.22 28.21
N ARG A 52 -7.94 -1.54 27.61
CA ARG A 52 -7.79 -2.62 26.63
C ARG A 52 -6.76 -3.64 27.09
N VAL A 53 -7.09 -4.93 26.89
CA VAL A 53 -6.21 -6.05 27.27
C VAL A 53 -5.19 -6.37 26.17
N ARG A 54 -5.47 -6.00 24.91
CA ARG A 54 -4.61 -6.29 23.75
C ARG A 54 -4.82 -5.30 22.62
N TRP A 55 -3.82 -5.17 21.77
CA TRP A 55 -3.96 -4.51 20.47
C TRP A 55 -4.88 -5.28 19.53
N THR A 56 -5.78 -4.57 18.86
CA THR A 56 -6.49 -5.07 17.68
C THR A 56 -6.01 -4.28 16.46
N MET A 57 -6.18 -4.85 15.26
CA MET A 57 -5.75 -4.18 14.02
C MET A 57 -6.47 -2.84 13.81
N GLN A 58 -7.77 -2.78 14.13
CA GLN A 58 -8.52 -1.53 14.09
C GLN A 58 -8.01 -0.52 15.12
N LEU A 59 -7.69 -0.96 16.34
CA LEU A 59 -7.18 -0.07 17.38
C LEU A 59 -5.82 0.53 17.01
N LEU A 60 -4.95 -0.27 16.40
CA LEU A 60 -3.68 0.22 15.86
C LEU A 60 -3.87 1.17 14.67
N ALA A 61 -4.85 0.90 13.80
CA ALA A 61 -5.20 1.81 12.70
C ALA A 61 -5.64 3.18 13.23
N ASP A 62 -6.58 3.18 14.18
CA ASP A 62 -7.10 4.40 14.81
C ASP A 62 -5.97 5.16 15.53
N ARG A 63 -5.10 4.44 16.24
CA ARG A 63 -3.97 5.02 16.98
C ARG A 63 -2.94 5.68 16.08
N ILE A 64 -2.61 5.05 14.95
CA ILE A 64 -1.66 5.61 13.97
C ILE A 64 -2.22 6.88 13.32
N VAL A 65 -3.54 6.96 13.12
CA VAL A 65 -4.21 8.18 12.66
C VAL A 65 -4.20 9.25 13.75
N GLU A 66 -4.50 8.89 15.01
CA GLU A 66 -4.46 9.81 16.16
C GLU A 66 -3.06 10.43 16.36
N LEU A 67 -2.00 9.64 16.17
CA LEU A 67 -0.61 10.11 16.24
C LEU A 67 -0.18 10.96 15.03
N GLY A 68 -1.07 11.20 14.06
CA GLY A 68 -0.79 12.01 12.87
C GLY A 68 0.19 11.37 11.89
N VAL A 69 0.39 10.05 11.99
CA VAL A 69 1.32 9.31 11.11
C VAL A 69 0.75 9.21 9.70
N VAL A 70 -0.57 9.07 9.57
CA VAL A 70 -1.30 8.97 8.29
C VAL A 70 -2.72 9.54 8.45
N GLU A 71 -3.30 10.08 7.38
CA GLU A 71 -4.66 10.64 7.42
C GLU A 71 -5.75 9.55 7.56
N SER A 72 -5.52 8.38 6.96
CA SER A 72 -6.40 7.21 7.10
C SER A 72 -5.64 5.94 6.79
N VAL A 73 -6.01 4.85 7.45
CA VAL A 73 -5.46 3.51 7.19
C VAL A 73 -6.50 2.46 7.53
N SER A 74 -6.57 1.39 6.74
CA SER A 74 -7.43 0.25 7.05
C SER A 74 -6.72 -0.73 8.00
N ASP A 75 -7.50 -1.42 8.82
CA ASP A 75 -7.04 -2.52 9.66
C ASP A 75 -6.33 -3.62 8.84
N ASP A 76 -6.81 -3.92 7.62
CA ASP A 76 -6.14 -4.87 6.73
C ASP A 76 -4.74 -4.39 6.29
N THR A 77 -4.55 -3.08 6.13
CA THR A 77 -3.23 -2.52 5.82
C THR A 77 -2.27 -2.72 6.99
N VAL A 78 -2.74 -2.44 8.22
CA VAL A 78 -1.98 -2.71 9.45
C VAL A 78 -1.59 -4.19 9.55
N ARG A 79 -2.56 -5.09 9.37
CA ARG A 79 -2.33 -6.55 9.39
C ARG A 79 -1.29 -6.99 8.37
N ARG A 80 -1.36 -6.49 7.14
CA ARG A 80 -0.40 -6.82 6.07
C ARG A 80 1.01 -6.33 6.39
N ILE A 81 1.15 -5.19 7.04
CA ILE A 81 2.46 -4.65 7.44
C ILE A 81 3.05 -5.51 8.55
N LEU A 82 2.29 -5.74 9.63
CA LEU A 82 2.76 -6.54 10.76
C LEU A 82 3.10 -7.99 10.37
N ARG A 83 2.35 -8.58 9.43
CA ARG A 83 2.65 -9.92 8.87
C ARG A 83 3.96 -9.99 8.07
N LYS A 84 4.47 -8.88 7.52
CA LYS A 84 5.76 -8.90 6.80
C LYS A 84 6.95 -8.90 7.76
N THR A 85 6.74 -8.36 8.96
CA THR A 85 7.75 -8.17 9.99
C THR A 85 7.79 -9.29 11.03
N THR A 86 6.79 -10.17 11.03
CA THR A 86 6.78 -11.45 11.78
C THR A 86 7.08 -12.59 10.83
#